data_AF-A0A4Q2D2U6-F1
#
_entry.id   AF-A0A4Q2D2U6-F1
#
_cell.length_a   1.000
_cell.length_b   1.000
_cell.length_c   1.000
_cell.angle_alpha   90.00
_cell.angle_beta   90.00
_cell.angle_gamma   90.00
#
_symmetry.space_group_name_H-M   'P 1'
#
loop_
_entity.id
_entity.type
_entity.pdbx_description
1 polymer ?
#
loop_
_entity_poly.entity_id
_entity_poly.type
_entity_poly.pdbx_seq_one_letter_code
_entity_poly.pdbx_strand_id
1 'polypeptide(L)'
;MDRITQLQDEIQQILQIMSNTITYLTSRTTFLQISPEIPVTKSRNPEKYDTPDVFEANKREMVTDLVTKAKQIEYLINSLPEPEPEEIQALRLKALEDEMTTANEEYIRAVNRAKDLHSQISEVLKTMLDQEEGDVLQPT
;
A
#
# COMPACT_ATOMS: atom_id res chain seq x y z
N MET A 1 -0.63 -1.16 3.73
CA MET A 1 0.20 -2.38 3.81
C MET A 1 1.63 -1.90 4.01
N ASP A 2 2.39 -2.52 4.91
CA ASP A 2 3.77 -2.11 5.17
C ASP A 2 4.68 -2.34 3.95
N ARG A 3 5.70 -1.49 3.74
CA ARG A 3 6.57 -1.56 2.56
C ARG A 3 7.41 -2.84 2.54
N ILE A 4 7.79 -3.35 3.72
CA ILE A 4 8.53 -4.62 3.83
C ILE A 4 7.61 -5.78 3.47
N THR A 5 6.37 -5.78 3.96
CA THR A 5 5.36 -6.78 3.55
C THR A 5 5.11 -6.74 2.04
N GLN A 6 4.96 -5.56 1.46
CA GLN A 6 4.80 -5.41 0.01
C GLN A 6 6.00 -5.97 -0.78
N LEU A 7 7.23 -5.70 -0.33
CA LEU A 7 8.43 -6.24 -0.95
C LEU A 7 8.47 -7.78 -0.87
N GLN A 8 8.11 -8.35 0.28
CA GLN A 8 8.04 -9.80 0.46
C GLN A 8 7.05 -10.43 -0.53
N ASP A 9 5.86 -9.85 -0.68
CA ASP A 9 4.83 -10.35 -1.60
C ASP A 9 5.30 -10.27 -3.07
N GLU A 10 5.97 -9.19 -3.45
CA GLU A 10 6.51 -9.05 -4.81
C GLU A 10 7.66 -10.04 -5.10
N ILE A 11 8.50 -10.33 -4.10
CA ILE A 11 9.52 -11.39 -4.21
C ILE A 11 8.87 -12.77 -4.38
N GLN A 12 7.78 -13.04 -3.67
CA GLN A 12 7.06 -14.31 -3.83
C GLN A 12 6.40 -14.41 -5.22
N GLN A 13 5.83 -13.31 -5.72
CA GLN A 13 5.24 -13.25 -7.05
C GLN A 13 6.28 -13.50 -8.15
N ILE A 14 7.47 -12.90 -8.08
CA ILE A 14 8.50 -13.13 -9.11
C ILE A 14 8.98 -14.58 -9.12
N LEU A 15 9.10 -15.23 -7.95
CA LEU A 15 9.42 -16.65 -7.84
C LEU A 15 8.34 -17.53 -8.48
N GLN A 16 7.07 -17.19 -8.26
CA GLN A 16 5.96 -17.90 -8.89
C GLN A 16 5.97 -17.75 -10.42
N ILE A 17 6.22 -16.53 -10.92
CA ILE A 17 6.32 -16.26 -12.36
C ILE A 17 7.46 -17.07 -12.97
N MET A 18 8.62 -17.12 -12.32
CA MET A 18 9.76 -17.93 -12.80
C MET A 18 9.42 -19.42 -12.85
N SER A 19 8.79 -19.96 -11.82
CA SER A 19 8.36 -21.36 -11.79
C SER A 19 7.38 -21.67 -12.92
N ASN A 20 6.33 -20.85 -13.06
CA ASN A 20 5.32 -20.99 -14.12
C ASN A 20 5.93 -20.88 -15.52
N THR A 21 6.91 -19.99 -15.70
CA THR A 21 7.64 -19.82 -16.98
C THR A 21 8.40 -21.09 -17.34
N ILE A 22 9.14 -21.67 -16.40
CA ILE A 22 9.87 -22.95 -16.62
C ILE A 22 8.88 -24.08 -16.93
N THR A 23 7.78 -24.18 -16.18
CA THR A 23 6.73 -25.17 -16.45
C THR A 23 6.13 -24.98 -17.84
N TYR A 24 5.86 -23.75 -18.27
CA TYR A 24 5.33 -23.47 -19.60
C TYR A 24 6.31 -23.86 -20.71
N LEU A 25 7.58 -23.43 -20.62
CA LEU A 25 8.61 -23.74 -21.61
C LEU A 25 8.87 -25.24 -21.76
N THR A 26 8.74 -26.01 -20.68
CA THR A 26 8.93 -27.47 -20.70
C THR A 26 7.68 -28.24 -21.11
N SER A 27 6.49 -27.71 -20.81
CA SER A 27 5.22 -28.41 -21.04
C SER A 27 4.57 -28.10 -22.40
N ARG A 28 4.84 -26.94 -23.00
CA ARG A 28 4.19 -26.49 -24.25
C ARG A 28 5.07 -26.57 -25.50
N THR A 29 6.25 -27.18 -25.38
CA THR A 29 7.17 -27.39 -26.51
C THR A 29 6.94 -28.71 -27.26
N THR A 30 7.31 -28.69 -28.54
CA THR A 30 7.32 -29.85 -29.44
C THR A 30 8.74 -30.16 -29.91
N PHE A 31 8.95 -31.35 -30.49
CA PHE A 31 10.26 -31.75 -31.00
C PHE A 31 10.57 -31.05 -32.31
N LEU A 32 11.80 -30.53 -32.44
CA LEU A 32 12.31 -29.96 -33.68
C LEU A 32 13.13 -31.02 -34.44
N GLN A 33 12.94 -31.08 -35.76
CA GLN A 33 13.77 -31.91 -36.62
C GLN A 33 15.13 -31.22 -36.83
N ILE A 34 16.21 -31.85 -36.38
CA ILE A 34 17.57 -31.29 -36.46
C ILE A 34 18.26 -31.72 -37.77
N SER A 35 18.00 -32.93 -38.27
CA SER A 35 18.54 -33.43 -39.54
C SER A 35 17.42 -33.83 -40.51
N PRO A 36 17.49 -33.43 -41.80
CA PRO A 36 16.55 -33.87 -42.82
C PRO A 36 16.52 -35.39 -43.02
N GLU A 37 17.63 -36.07 -42.71
CA GLU A 37 17.82 -37.51 -42.92
C GLU A 37 17.19 -38.37 -41.82
N ILE A 38 16.89 -37.77 -40.66
CA ILE A 38 16.31 -38.46 -39.50
C ILE A 38 14.88 -37.98 -39.31
N PRO A 39 13.86 -38.77 -39.69
CA PRO A 39 12.47 -38.39 -39.51
C PRO A 39 12.09 -38.36 -38.02
N VAL A 40 11.27 -37.39 -37.63
CA VAL A 40 10.74 -37.27 -36.27
C VAL A 40 9.74 -38.40 -36.01
N THR A 41 10.13 -39.36 -35.17
CA THR A 41 9.32 -40.56 -34.89
C THR A 41 8.27 -40.38 -33.80
N LYS A 42 8.30 -39.25 -33.09
CA LYS A 42 7.34 -38.90 -32.02
C LYS A 42 6.88 -37.47 -32.16
N SER A 43 5.59 -37.28 -32.42
CA SER A 43 4.91 -36.00 -32.33
C SER A 43 4.10 -35.94 -31.04
N ARG A 44 4.20 -34.84 -30.30
CA ARG A 44 3.36 -34.58 -29.13
C ARG A 44 1.92 -34.34 -29.60
N ASN A 45 0.92 -34.64 -28.77
CA ASN A 45 -0.48 -34.34 -29.08
C ASN A 45 -0.63 -32.84 -29.43
N PRO A 46 -1.23 -32.47 -30.58
CA PRO A 46 -1.47 -31.08 -31.00
C PRO A 46 -2.12 -30.18 -29.96
N GLU A 47 -2.94 -30.72 -29.05
CA GLU A 47 -3.57 -29.95 -27.97
C GLU A 47 -2.60 -29.59 -26.82
N LYS A 48 -1.43 -30.24 -26.79
CA LYS A 48 -0.45 -30.14 -25.70
C LYS A 48 0.74 -29.24 -26.01
N TYR A 49 0.91 -28.75 -27.24
CA TYR A 49 1.98 -27.82 -27.61
C TYR A 49 1.41 -26.61 -28.37
N ASP A 50 2.06 -25.47 -28.22
CA ASP A 50 1.63 -24.24 -28.90
C ASP A 50 2.31 -24.12 -30.27
N THR A 51 1.67 -23.42 -31.21
CA THR A 51 2.30 -23.12 -32.51
C THR A 51 3.53 -22.24 -32.30
N PRO A 52 4.54 -22.28 -33.20
CA PRO A 52 5.75 -21.48 -33.05
C PRO A 52 5.47 -19.99 -32.82
N ASP A 53 4.50 -19.42 -33.55
CA ASP A 53 4.15 -17.99 -33.42
C ASP A 53 3.57 -17.65 -32.05
N VAL A 54 2.66 -18.49 -31.54
CA VAL A 54 2.04 -18.31 -30.21
C VAL A 54 3.08 -18.53 -29.11
N PHE A 55 3.96 -19.52 -29.27
CA PHE A 55 5.01 -19.80 -28.32
C PHE A 55 6.05 -18.66 -28.24
N GLU A 56 6.46 -18.08 -29.37
CA GLU A 56 7.34 -16.90 -29.37
C GLU A 56 6.67 -15.67 -28.75
N ALA A 57 5.38 -15.44 -29.03
CA ALA A 57 4.63 -14.33 -28.43
C ALA A 57 4.55 -14.49 -26.90
N ASN A 58 4.19 -15.67 -26.42
CA ASN A 58 4.07 -15.96 -24.98
C ASN A 58 5.43 -15.87 -24.27
N LYS A 59 6.53 -16.31 -24.91
CA LYS A 59 7.89 -16.10 -24.37
C LYS A 59 8.20 -14.61 -24.19
N ARG A 60 7.85 -13.78 -25.16
CA ARG A 60 8.09 -12.33 -25.09
C ARG A 60 7.28 -11.69 -23.96
N GLU A 61 6.03 -12.11 -23.78
CA GLU A 61 5.17 -11.69 -22.66
C GLU A 61 5.80 -12.09 -21.32
N MET A 62 6.19 -13.35 -21.14
CA MET A 62 6.83 -13.83 -19.91
C MET A 62 8.11 -13.07 -19.55
N VAL A 63 8.96 -12.77 -20.54
CA VAL A 63 10.16 -11.95 -20.32
C VAL A 63 9.79 -10.52 -19.91
N THR A 64 8.77 -9.95 -20.53
CA THR A 64 8.29 -8.60 -20.22
C THR A 64 7.75 -8.53 -18.79
N ASP A 65 6.99 -9.53 -18.37
CA ASP A 65 6.44 -9.64 -17.02
C ASP A 65 7.56 -9.78 -15.99
N LEU A 66 8.55 -10.64 -16.25
CA LEU A 66 9.70 -10.84 -15.38
C LEU A 66 10.51 -9.54 -15.20
N VAL A 67 10.81 -8.83 -16.29
CA VAL A 67 11.56 -7.57 -16.25
C VAL A 67 10.77 -6.48 -15.53
N THR A 68 9.45 -6.41 -15.78
CA THR A 68 8.58 -5.42 -15.13
C THR A 68 8.53 -5.66 -13.62
N LYS A 69 8.37 -6.92 -13.20
CA LYS A 69 8.39 -7.31 -11.78
C LYS A 69 9.74 -7.04 -11.12
N ALA A 70 10.85 -7.33 -11.81
CA ALA A 70 12.19 -7.03 -11.30
C ALA A 70 12.38 -5.52 -11.05
N LYS A 71 11.92 -4.67 -11.97
CA LYS A 71 11.96 -3.20 -11.80
C LYS A 71 11.05 -2.71 -10.67
N GLN A 72 9.88 -3.33 -10.48
CA GLN A 72 9.00 -3.02 -9.35
C GLN A 72 9.68 -3.33 -8.02
N ILE A 73 10.35 -4.47 -7.91
CA ILE A 73 11.13 -4.86 -6.73
C ILE A 73 12.28 -3.87 -6.50
N GLU A 74 13.03 -3.49 -7.54
CA GLU A 74 14.10 -2.50 -7.45
C GLU A 74 13.58 -1.15 -6.94
N TYR A 75 12.45 -0.67 -7.47
CA TYR A 75 11.81 0.54 -7.00
C TYR A 75 11.41 0.44 -5.53
N LEU A 76 10.82 -0.70 -5.11
CA LEU A 76 10.42 -0.92 -3.72
C LEU A 76 11.62 -0.89 -2.78
N ILE A 77 12.73 -1.54 -3.16
CA ILE A 77 13.98 -1.53 -2.39
C ILE A 77 14.50 -0.10 -2.24
N ASN A 78 14.56 0.67 -3.33
CA ASN A 78 15.00 2.07 -3.30
C ASN A 78 14.05 2.98 -2.49
N SER A 79 12.81 2.54 -2.30
CA SER A 79 11.81 3.26 -1.51
C SER A 79 11.83 2.87 -0.03
N LEU A 80 12.60 1.86 0.38
CA LEU A 80 12.66 1.47 1.79
C LEU A 80 13.30 2.60 2.61
N PRO A 81 12.73 2.94 3.78
CA PRO A 81 13.38 3.87 4.69
C PRO A 81 14.73 3.29 5.11
N GLU A 82 15.75 4.15 5.18
CA GLU A 82 17.06 3.73 5.68
C GLU A 82 16.94 3.20 7.11
N PRO A 83 17.60 2.08 7.43
CA PRO A 83 17.56 1.53 8.78
C PRO A 83 18.27 2.50 9.74
N GLU A 84 17.50 3.15 10.61
CA GLU A 84 18.03 3.96 11.71
C GLU A 84 18.54 3.02 12.83
N PRO A 85 19.68 3.34 13.49
CA PRO A 85 20.11 2.63 14.68
C PRO A 85 19.03 2.66 15.77
N GLU A 86 18.85 1.55 16.48
CA GLU A 86 17.80 1.40 17.50
C GLU A 86 17.87 2.48 18.58
N GLU A 87 19.06 2.91 18.97
CA GLU A 87 19.27 3.98 19.96
C GLU A 87 18.71 5.33 19.47
N ILE A 88 18.93 5.68 18.19
CA ILE A 88 18.42 6.91 17.59
C ILE A 88 16.90 6.82 17.44
N GLN A 89 16.40 5.65 17.03
CA GLN A 89 14.97 5.40 16.92
C GLN A 89 14.26 5.55 18.27
N ALA A 90 14.82 5.00 19.34
CA ALA A 90 14.29 5.11 20.70
C ALA A 90 14.29 6.57 21.19
N LEU A 91 15.37 7.32 20.94
CA LEU A 91 15.43 8.75 21.28
C LEU A 91 14.38 9.55 20.52
N ARG A 92 14.19 9.28 19.22
CA ARG A 92 13.19 9.94 18.38
C ARG A 92 11.77 9.62 18.85
N LEU A 93 11.48 8.37 19.20
CA LEU A 93 10.18 7.97 19.74
C LEU A 93 9.88 8.68 21.06
N LYS A 94 10.87 8.78 21.95
CA LYS A 94 10.73 9.52 23.21
C LYS A 94 10.46 11.01 22.97
N ALA A 95 11.17 11.64 22.05
CA ALA A 95 10.95 13.04 21.70
C ALA A 95 9.53 13.27 21.14
N LEU A 96 9.03 12.35 20.30
CA LEU A 96 7.65 12.40 19.79
C LEU A 96 6.61 12.22 20.89
N GLU A 97 6.88 11.38 21.89
CA GLU A 97 6.00 11.17 23.05
C GLU A 97 5.92 12.42 23.93
N ASP A 98 7.06 13.08 24.17
CA ASP A 98 7.12 14.34 24.92
C ASP A 98 6.38 15.47 24.18
N GLU A 99 6.52 15.53 22.85
CA GLU A 99 5.80 16.48 21.98
C GLU A 99 4.29 16.22 22.01
N MET A 100 3.87 14.96 21.87
CA MET A 100 2.46 14.56 21.98
C MET A 100 1.85 14.93 23.33
N THR A 101 2.59 14.73 24.41
CA THR A 101 2.15 15.09 25.77
C THR A 101 1.90 16.59 25.88
N THR A 102 2.86 17.39 25.41
CA THR A 102 2.77 18.85 25.42
C THR A 102 1.59 19.35 24.56
N ALA A 103 1.46 18.83 23.34
CA ALA A 103 0.36 19.17 22.43
C ALA A 103 -1.01 18.80 23.01
N ASN A 104 -1.11 17.66 23.71
CA ASN A 104 -2.34 17.24 24.36
C ASN A 104 -2.70 18.14 25.56
N GLU A 105 -1.73 18.58 26.36
CA GLU A 105 -1.96 19.55 27.44
C GLU A 105 -2.45 20.91 26.89
N GLU A 106 -1.85 21.38 25.80
CA GLU A 106 -2.32 22.59 25.11
C GLU A 106 -3.74 22.43 24.56
N TYR A 107 -4.04 21.28 23.94
CA TYR A 107 -5.37 20.95 23.47
C TYR A 107 -6.40 20.97 24.61
N ILE A 108 -6.11 20.31 25.75
CA ILE A 108 -7.00 20.32 26.92
C ILE A 108 -7.24 21.74 27.43
N ARG A 109 -6.18 22.56 27.52
CA ARG A 109 -6.29 23.97 27.94
C ARG A 109 -7.16 24.78 26.99
N ALA A 110 -6.98 24.62 25.67
CA ALA A 110 -7.77 25.30 24.67
C ALA A 110 -9.26 24.89 24.73
N VAL A 111 -9.54 23.59 24.88
CA VAL A 111 -10.89 23.07 25.02
C VAL A 111 -11.58 23.58 26.28
N ASN A 112 -10.88 23.61 27.41
CA ASN A 112 -11.45 24.14 28.65
C ASN A 112 -11.80 25.62 28.52
N ARG A 113 -10.90 26.45 27.98
CA ARG A 113 -11.18 27.86 27.71
C ARG A 113 -12.40 28.05 26.79
N ALA A 114 -12.51 27.23 25.75
CA ALA A 114 -13.65 27.29 24.84
C ALA A 114 -14.97 26.92 25.54
N LYS A 115 -14.96 25.91 26.41
CA LYS A 115 -16.12 25.53 27.23
C LYS A 115 -16.52 26.63 28.22
N ASP A 116 -15.55 27.24 28.89
CA ASP A 116 -15.80 28.33 29.84
C ASP A 116 -16.41 29.54 29.14
N LEU A 117 -15.83 29.95 28.00
CA LEU A 117 -16.36 31.05 27.19
C LEU A 117 -17.75 30.73 26.65
N HIS A 118 -17.99 29.51 26.18
CA HIS A 118 -19.31 29.06 25.74
C HIS A 118 -20.35 29.14 26.87
N SER A 119 -19.97 28.72 28.09
CA SER A 119 -20.84 28.83 29.27
C SER A 119 -21.18 30.28 29.58
N GLN A 120 -20.17 31.17 29.57
CA GLN A 120 -20.37 32.60 29.83
C GLN A 120 -21.29 33.25 28.79
N ILE A 121 -21.09 32.97 27.50
CA ILE A 121 -21.96 33.47 26.43
C ILE A 121 -23.38 32.93 26.58
N SER A 122 -23.52 31.65 26.91
CA SER A 122 -24.84 31.02 27.12
C SER A 122 -25.59 31.66 28.29
N GLU A 123 -24.89 31.99 29.37
CA GLU A 123 -25.47 32.66 30.55
C GLU A 123 -25.88 34.12 30.26
N VAL A 124 -25.05 34.86 29.52
CA VAL A 124 -25.38 36.22 29.07
C VAL A 124 -26.59 36.21 28.14
N LEU A 125 -26.63 35.31 27.15
CA LEU A 125 -27.78 35.18 26.24
C LEU A 125 -29.06 34.83 27.02
N LYS A 126 -28.96 33.92 28.00
CA LYS A 126 -30.10 33.56 28.85
C LYS A 126 -30.59 34.75 29.66
N THR A 127 -29.67 35.52 30.26
CA THR A 127 -30.02 36.71 31.05
C THR A 127 -30.64 37.81 30.18
N MET A 128 -30.18 38.00 28.94
CA MET A 128 -30.78 38.94 28.00
C MET A 128 -32.20 38.51 27.58
N LEU A 129 -32.41 37.21 27.32
CA LEU A 129 -33.74 36.66 27.01
C LEU A 129 -34.70 36.80 28.20
N ASP A 130 -34.24 36.52 29.42
CA ASP A 130 -35.04 36.62 30.64
C ASP A 130 -35.35 38.10 31.00
N GLN A 131 -34.51 39.06 30.62
CA GLN A 131 -34.74 40.50 30.82
C GLN A 131 -35.78 41.09 29.85
N GLU A 132 -35.87 40.59 28.62
CA GLU A 132 -36.93 41.03 27.68
C GLU A 132 -38.33 40.54 28.11
N GLU A 133 -38.45 39.39 28.79
CA GLU A 133 -39.75 38.94 29.34
C GLU A 133 -40.24 39.78 30.54
N GLY A 134 -39.32 40.43 31.27
CA GLY A 134 -39.64 41.26 32.44
C GLY A 134 -40.16 42.66 32.13
N ASP A 135 -39.81 43.23 30.97
CA ASP A 135 -40.17 44.62 30.60
C ASP A 135 -41.54 44.70 29.88
N VAL A 136 -42.12 43.57 29.47
CA VAL A 136 -43.45 43.50 28.84
C VAL A 136 -44.59 43.40 29.88
N LEU A 137 -44.27 43.23 31.17
CA LEU A 137 -45.23 42.98 32.25
C LEU A 137 -45.39 44.11 33.26
N GLN A 138 -45.03 45.37 32.95
CA GLN A 138 -45.48 46.51 33.76
C GLN A 138 -46.81 47.07 33.22
N PRO A 139 -47.97 46.81 33.87
CA PRO A 139 -49.19 47.52 33.54
C PRO A 139 -49.18 48.87 34.28
N THR A 140 -49.36 49.94 33.51
CA THR A 140 -49.86 51.23 34.01
C THR A 140 -51.23 51.09 34.66
#